data_AF-A0A0F4LMG4-F1
#
_entry.id   AF-A0A0F4LMG4-F1
#
_cell.length_a   1.000
_cell.length_b   1.000
_cell.length_c   1.000
_cell.angle_alpha   90.00
_cell.angle_beta   90.00
_cell.angle_gamma   90.00
#
_symmetry.space_group_name_H-M   'P 1'
#
loop_
_entity.id
_entity.type
_entity.pdbx_description
1 polymer ?
#
loop_
_entity_poly.entity_id
_entity_poly.type
_entity_poly.pdbx_seq_one_letter_code
_entity_poly.pdbx_strand_id
1 'polypeptide(L)'
;MPKSEYDFLMKKPIIEILDGDACLDNLISEDKIHNGQPMNVEIHMPYLSGPDICDLSEKFGSPIEYDIFSRWSYMQEMFEKAKYKNKTQEILSYLFSKTNFSMCKNISDLSVEMFEEYYQKATTLAIKKINNFIDYTGDKLIIKNNNVFLKSDLFEIKSKYIQKIDRTYIKEVQSKANENLRQGNFDSVLTQARTLLEEVFMYVLEVDGIQPSRKGNIKKLYGQVKLAYSMSTGKDVDKRINELLSGLENIVNAIAEMRNKESDAHGLGRKRIKVEEHHARLALNAALTMADFILSVSAKNISKRK
;
A
#
# COMPACT_ATOMS: atom_id res chain seq x y z
N MET A 1 13.23 5.68 -16.73
CA MET A 1 11.91 5.10 -17.05
C MET A 1 10.88 5.59 -16.03
N PRO A 2 9.66 5.97 -16.42
CA PRO A 2 8.63 6.34 -15.45
C PRO A 2 8.20 5.10 -14.64
N LYS A 3 8.21 5.25 -13.31
CA LYS A 3 7.82 4.23 -12.34
C LYS A 3 6.29 4.09 -12.38
N SER A 4 5.75 2.92 -12.75
CA SER A 4 4.30 2.68 -12.74
C SER A 4 3.85 2.31 -11.32
N GLU A 5 2.61 2.65 -10.99
CA GLU A 5 1.97 2.28 -9.72
C GLU A 5 1.87 0.75 -9.56
N TYR A 6 1.95 0.00 -10.66
CA TYR A 6 1.88 -1.47 -10.68
C TYR A 6 3.24 -2.18 -10.74
N ASP A 7 4.36 -1.47 -10.58
CA ASP A 7 5.69 -2.09 -10.71
C ASP A 7 5.92 -3.25 -9.72
N PHE A 8 5.16 -3.31 -8.62
CA PHE A 8 5.21 -4.41 -7.66
C PHE A 8 4.75 -5.75 -8.24
N LEU A 9 3.87 -5.76 -9.26
CA LEU A 9 3.33 -6.99 -9.83
C LEU A 9 4.41 -7.88 -10.46
N MET A 10 5.56 -7.31 -10.82
CA MET A 10 6.68 -8.04 -11.41
C MET A 10 7.51 -8.81 -10.36
N LYS A 11 7.20 -8.69 -9.07
CA LYS A 11 7.87 -9.46 -8.02
C LYS A 11 7.48 -10.94 -8.13
N LYS A 12 8.49 -11.83 -8.15
CA LYS A 12 8.30 -13.28 -8.29
C LYS A 12 7.24 -13.88 -7.34
N PRO A 13 7.23 -13.59 -6.02
CA PRO A 13 6.20 -14.14 -5.12
C PRO A 13 4.77 -13.69 -5.45
N ILE A 14 4.60 -12.54 -6.10
CA ILE A 14 3.29 -12.05 -6.52
C ILE A 14 2.87 -12.73 -7.82
N ILE A 15 3.81 -12.92 -8.75
CA ILE A 15 3.57 -13.67 -9.98
C ILE A 15 3.17 -15.11 -9.67
N GLU A 16 3.86 -15.80 -8.76
CA GLU A 16 3.53 -17.17 -8.34
C GLU A 16 2.12 -17.28 -7.75
N ILE A 17 1.63 -16.21 -7.10
CA ILE A 17 0.21 -16.15 -6.68
C ILE A 17 -0.71 -15.97 -7.88
N LEU A 18 -0.38 -15.07 -8.81
CA LEU A 18 -1.25 -14.70 -9.93
C LEU A 18 -1.34 -15.76 -11.04
N ASP A 19 -0.29 -16.55 -11.23
CA ASP A 19 -0.23 -17.64 -12.21
C ASP A 19 -0.67 -19.00 -11.65
N GLY A 20 -1.11 -19.03 -10.39
CA GLY A 20 -1.64 -20.21 -9.71
C GLY A 20 -0.58 -21.23 -9.29
N ASP A 21 0.71 -20.87 -9.25
CA ASP A 21 1.77 -21.77 -8.74
C ASP A 21 1.80 -21.83 -7.21
N ALA A 22 1.42 -20.75 -6.53
CA ALA A 22 1.49 -20.63 -5.08
C ALA A 22 0.20 -21.12 -4.40
N CYS A 23 0.36 -22.09 -3.49
CA CYS A 23 -0.69 -22.49 -2.57
C CYS A 23 -1.08 -21.33 -1.62
N LEU A 24 -2.37 -20.99 -1.61
CA LEU A 24 -2.94 -19.92 -0.80
C LEU A 24 -3.28 -20.40 0.61
N ASP A 25 -3.93 -21.56 0.71
CA ASP A 25 -4.39 -22.18 1.96
C ASP A 25 -4.79 -23.63 1.70
N ASN A 26 -5.03 -24.38 2.77
CA ASN A 26 -5.42 -25.79 2.75
C ASN A 26 -6.81 -25.94 3.38
N LEU A 27 -7.78 -26.50 2.65
CA LEU A 27 -9.12 -26.83 3.16
C LEU A 27 -9.20 -28.31 3.52
N ILE A 28 -9.65 -28.60 4.72
CA ILE A 28 -10.01 -29.96 5.11
C ILE A 28 -11.44 -30.21 4.61
N SER A 29 -11.60 -31.03 3.58
CA SER A 29 -12.92 -31.43 3.06
C SER A 29 -13.40 -32.66 3.82
N GLU A 30 -14.34 -32.49 4.75
CA GLU A 30 -14.95 -33.62 5.48
C GLU A 30 -15.78 -34.54 4.56
N ASP A 31 -16.30 -34.01 3.45
CA ASP A 31 -17.15 -34.74 2.49
C ASP A 31 -16.39 -35.63 1.50
N LYS A 32 -15.06 -35.46 1.39
CA LYS A 32 -14.20 -36.29 0.52
C LYS A 32 -13.21 -37.04 1.39
N ILE A 33 -13.43 -38.34 1.56
CA ILE A 33 -12.55 -39.19 2.36
C ILE A 33 -11.61 -39.95 1.41
N HIS A 34 -10.30 -39.82 1.63
CA HIS A 34 -9.28 -40.66 0.98
C HIS A 34 -8.51 -41.41 2.06
N ASN A 35 -8.45 -42.75 1.97
CA ASN A 35 -7.81 -43.62 2.96
C ASN A 35 -8.27 -43.39 4.41
N GLY A 36 -9.55 -43.07 4.62
CA GLY A 36 -10.11 -42.85 5.96
C GLY A 36 -9.75 -41.51 6.60
N GLN A 37 -9.12 -40.58 5.86
CA GLN A 37 -8.86 -39.22 6.31
C GLN A 37 -9.58 -38.19 5.42
N PRO A 38 -10.01 -37.05 5.99
CA PRO A 38 -10.55 -35.94 5.21
C PRO A 38 -9.51 -35.46 4.18
N MET A 39 -9.95 -35.27 2.94
CA MET A 39 -9.09 -34.87 1.84
C MET A 39 -8.69 -33.40 2.00
N ASN A 40 -7.39 -33.13 1.92
CA ASN A 40 -6.87 -31.77 1.90
C ASN A 40 -7.05 -31.19 0.49
N VAL A 41 -7.82 -30.13 0.36
CA VAL A 41 -8.05 -29.39 -0.88
C VAL A 41 -7.23 -28.11 -0.83
N GLU A 42 -6.17 -28.05 -1.62
CA GLU A 42 -5.37 -26.85 -1.73
C GLU A 42 -6.12 -25.74 -2.49
N ILE A 43 -6.08 -24.54 -1.95
CA ILE A 43 -6.65 -23.36 -2.60
C ILE A 43 -5.54 -22.65 -3.38
N HIS A 44 -5.81 -22.40 -4.65
CA HIS A 44 -4.90 -21.71 -5.57
C HIS A 44 -5.68 -20.67 -6.37
N MET A 45 -4.97 -19.70 -6.96
CA MET A 45 -5.52 -18.98 -8.10
C MET A 45 -5.55 -19.91 -9.34
N PRO A 46 -6.30 -19.56 -10.39
CA PRO A 46 -6.25 -20.27 -11.65
C PRO A 46 -4.83 -20.51 -12.15
N TYR A 47 -4.49 -21.77 -12.40
CA TYR A 47 -3.21 -22.12 -12.98
C TYR A 47 -3.15 -21.62 -14.42
N LEU A 48 -2.12 -20.83 -14.73
CA LEU A 48 -1.85 -20.35 -16.08
C LEU A 48 -0.58 -21.01 -16.60
N SER A 49 -0.69 -21.71 -17.73
CA SER A 49 0.46 -22.21 -18.47
C SER A 49 1.13 -21.09 -19.28
N GLY A 50 2.34 -21.33 -19.80
CA GLY A 50 3.02 -20.37 -20.67
C GLY A 50 2.17 -19.93 -21.88
N PRO A 51 1.54 -20.86 -22.61
CA PRO A 51 0.57 -20.54 -23.66
C PRO A 51 -0.62 -19.70 -23.16
N ASP A 52 -1.23 -20.05 -22.02
CA ASP A 52 -2.37 -19.28 -21.47
C ASP A 52 -2.00 -17.81 -21.19
N ILE A 53 -0.77 -17.57 -20.73
CA ILE A 53 -0.25 -16.22 -20.48
C ILE A 53 -0.05 -15.46 -21.80
N CYS A 54 0.44 -16.13 -22.85
CA CYS A 54 0.61 -15.51 -24.17
C CYS A 54 -0.75 -15.14 -24.79
N ASP A 55 -1.73 -16.05 -24.74
CA ASP A 55 -3.11 -15.83 -25.20
C ASP A 55 -3.77 -14.67 -24.43
N LEU A 56 -3.55 -14.62 -23.12
CA LEU A 56 -4.02 -13.51 -22.27
C LEU A 56 -3.37 -12.18 -22.68
N SER A 57 -2.07 -12.19 -22.93
CA SER A 57 -1.33 -11.02 -23.37
C SER A 57 -1.83 -10.51 -24.73
N GLU A 58 -2.08 -11.41 -25.68
CA GLU A 58 -2.69 -11.09 -26.98
C GLU A 58 -4.10 -10.51 -26.84
N LYS A 59 -4.95 -11.14 -26.02
CA LYS A 59 -6.31 -10.68 -25.73
C LYS A 59 -6.37 -9.23 -25.24
N PHE A 60 -5.40 -8.81 -24.44
CA PHE A 60 -5.28 -7.43 -23.94
C PHE A 60 -4.39 -6.54 -24.81
N GLY A 61 -4.12 -6.96 -26.05
CA GLY A 61 -3.46 -6.17 -27.09
C GLY A 61 -1.95 -6.05 -26.91
N SER A 62 -1.30 -6.96 -26.18
CA SER A 62 0.13 -6.96 -25.86
C SER A 62 0.79 -8.29 -26.22
N PRO A 63 0.71 -8.77 -27.47
CA PRO A 63 1.15 -10.13 -27.82
C PRO A 63 2.61 -10.40 -27.41
N ILE A 64 2.84 -11.63 -26.93
CA ILE A 64 4.15 -12.19 -26.59
C ILE A 64 4.31 -13.45 -27.41
N GLU A 65 5.47 -13.60 -28.04
CA GLU A 65 5.79 -14.83 -28.75
C GLU A 65 6.15 -15.92 -27.73
N TYR A 66 5.53 -17.08 -27.88
CA TYR A 66 5.86 -18.23 -27.06
C TYR A 66 7.23 -18.80 -27.48
N ASP A 67 8.05 -19.11 -26.49
CA ASP A 67 9.46 -19.51 -26.58
C ASP A 67 9.81 -20.39 -25.36
N ILE A 68 11.10 -20.64 -25.07
CA ILE A 68 11.57 -21.50 -23.97
C ILE A 68 11.65 -20.79 -22.59
N PHE A 69 10.94 -19.68 -22.39
CA PHE A 69 11.02 -18.94 -21.13
C PHE A 69 10.21 -19.60 -20.01
N SER A 70 10.55 -19.26 -18.76
CA SER A 70 9.75 -19.67 -17.61
C SER A 70 8.39 -18.94 -17.61
N ARG A 71 7.35 -19.55 -17.02
CA ARG A 71 6.03 -18.90 -16.83
C ARG A 71 6.13 -17.55 -16.14
N TRP A 72 7.01 -17.47 -15.14
CA TRP A 72 7.33 -16.23 -14.44
C TRP A 72 7.81 -15.13 -15.40
N SER A 73 8.70 -15.48 -16.33
CA SER A 73 9.21 -14.56 -17.35
C SER A 73 8.09 -14.06 -18.28
N TYR A 74 7.17 -14.94 -18.70
CA TYR A 74 6.00 -14.55 -19.49
C TYR A 74 5.08 -13.59 -18.74
N MET A 75 4.78 -13.88 -17.47
CA MET A 75 3.94 -13.00 -16.64
C MET A 75 4.58 -11.64 -16.43
N GLN A 76 5.90 -11.59 -16.19
CA GLN A 76 6.63 -10.34 -16.05
C GLN A 76 6.57 -9.52 -17.34
N GLU A 77 6.86 -10.14 -18.49
CA GLU A 77 6.81 -9.45 -19.79
C GLU A 77 5.39 -8.96 -20.13
N MET A 78 4.36 -9.74 -19.82
CA MET A 78 2.96 -9.34 -20.01
C MET A 78 2.64 -8.08 -19.21
N PHE A 79 2.99 -8.04 -17.92
CA PHE A 79 2.74 -6.85 -17.10
C PHE A 79 3.61 -5.65 -17.54
N GLU A 80 4.82 -5.89 -18.02
CA GLU A 80 5.70 -4.85 -18.56
C GLU A 80 5.11 -4.22 -19.83
N LYS A 81 4.64 -5.03 -20.78
CA LYS A 81 3.95 -4.54 -22.00
C LYS A 81 2.61 -3.86 -21.66
N ALA A 82 1.82 -4.45 -20.77
CA ALA A 82 0.53 -3.90 -20.35
C ALA A 82 0.65 -2.53 -19.68
N LYS A 83 1.74 -2.27 -18.96
CA LYS A 83 2.06 -0.96 -18.37
C LYS A 83 2.13 0.15 -19.43
N TYR A 84 2.76 -0.10 -20.57
CA TYR A 84 2.88 0.89 -21.65
C TYR A 84 1.54 1.17 -22.35
N LYS A 85 0.62 0.20 -22.33
CA LYS A 85 -0.71 0.32 -22.96
C LYS A 85 -1.83 0.67 -21.98
N ASN A 86 -1.51 0.92 -20.71
CA ASN A 86 -2.48 1.18 -19.63
C ASN A 86 -3.53 0.05 -19.46
N LYS A 87 -3.11 -1.21 -19.65
CA LYS A 87 -3.96 -2.41 -19.60
C LYS A 87 -3.82 -3.25 -18.33
N THR A 88 -2.93 -2.85 -17.43
CA THR A 88 -2.60 -3.64 -16.22
C THR A 88 -3.81 -3.93 -15.32
N GLN A 89 -4.70 -2.95 -15.12
CA GLN A 89 -5.90 -3.12 -14.29
C GLN A 89 -6.93 -4.08 -14.93
N GLU A 90 -7.06 -4.04 -16.26
CA GLU A 90 -7.97 -4.94 -16.99
C GLU A 90 -7.49 -6.39 -16.90
N ILE A 91 -6.19 -6.63 -17.07
CA ILE A 91 -5.57 -7.95 -16.89
C ILE A 91 -5.77 -8.44 -15.45
N LEU A 92 -5.44 -7.62 -14.45
CA LEU A 92 -5.67 -7.95 -13.04
C LEU A 92 -7.14 -8.31 -12.76
N SER A 93 -8.08 -7.51 -13.27
CA SER A 93 -9.50 -7.78 -13.07
C SER A 93 -9.94 -9.08 -13.73
N TYR A 94 -9.38 -9.41 -14.90
CA TYR A 94 -9.63 -10.68 -15.56
C TYR A 94 -9.10 -11.87 -14.75
N LEU A 95 -7.87 -11.80 -14.24
CA LEU A 95 -7.25 -12.89 -13.46
C LEU A 95 -8.10 -13.27 -12.24
N PHE A 96 -8.74 -12.28 -11.60
CA PHE A 96 -9.63 -12.46 -10.45
C PHE A 96 -11.09 -12.67 -10.82
N SER A 97 -11.45 -12.74 -12.11
CA SER A 97 -12.83 -12.88 -12.54
C SER A 97 -13.34 -14.32 -12.41
N LYS A 98 -14.65 -14.47 -12.16
CA LYS A 98 -15.31 -15.79 -12.19
C LYS A 98 -15.11 -16.52 -13.52
N THR A 99 -15.05 -15.80 -14.63
CA THR A 99 -14.78 -16.36 -15.95
C THR A 99 -13.43 -17.08 -15.99
N ASN A 100 -12.37 -16.47 -15.46
CA ASN A 100 -11.06 -17.10 -15.39
C ASN A 100 -11.08 -18.35 -14.48
N PHE A 101 -11.76 -18.27 -13.33
CA PHE A 101 -11.92 -19.42 -12.42
C PHE A 101 -12.74 -20.55 -13.03
N SER A 102 -13.77 -20.25 -13.82
CA SER A 102 -14.62 -21.28 -14.44
C SER A 102 -13.89 -22.12 -15.49
N MET A 103 -12.75 -21.63 -16.01
CA MET A 103 -11.92 -22.37 -16.96
C MET A 103 -10.94 -23.34 -16.27
N CYS A 104 -10.84 -23.32 -14.94
CA CYS A 104 -9.97 -24.20 -14.19
C CYS A 104 -10.50 -25.62 -14.09
N LYS A 105 -9.75 -26.57 -14.67
CA LYS A 105 -10.07 -28.01 -14.65
C LYS A 105 -10.20 -28.58 -13.23
N ASN A 106 -9.46 -28.04 -12.26
CA ASN A 106 -9.44 -28.58 -10.89
C ASN A 106 -10.68 -28.20 -10.07
N ILE A 107 -11.50 -27.25 -10.56
CA ILE A 107 -12.72 -26.79 -9.89
C ILE A 107 -13.95 -26.80 -10.81
N SER A 108 -13.82 -27.35 -12.02
CA SER A 108 -14.92 -27.44 -13.00
C SER A 108 -16.07 -28.33 -12.53
N ASP A 109 -15.77 -29.31 -11.68
CA ASP A 109 -16.72 -30.32 -11.21
C ASP A 109 -17.35 -29.95 -9.86
N LEU A 110 -17.08 -28.75 -9.35
CA LEU A 110 -17.70 -28.25 -8.12
C LEU A 110 -19.17 -27.90 -8.34
N SER A 111 -20.00 -28.09 -7.31
CA SER A 111 -21.34 -27.52 -7.30
C SER A 111 -21.26 -25.99 -7.35
N VAL A 112 -22.36 -25.35 -7.76
CA VAL A 112 -22.43 -23.88 -7.83
C VAL A 112 -22.11 -23.22 -6.47
N GLU A 113 -22.58 -23.81 -5.38
CA GLU A 113 -22.35 -23.32 -4.01
C GLU A 113 -20.87 -23.47 -3.60
N MET A 114 -20.27 -24.63 -3.85
CA MET A 114 -18.86 -24.88 -3.54
C MET A 114 -17.91 -24.06 -4.43
N PHE A 115 -18.27 -23.84 -5.69
CA PHE A 115 -17.51 -22.96 -6.58
C PHE A 115 -17.51 -21.52 -6.05
N GLU A 116 -18.66 -21.01 -5.59
CA GLU A 116 -18.75 -19.66 -5.04
C GLU A 116 -17.88 -19.50 -3.78
N GLU A 117 -17.92 -20.48 -2.88
CA GLU A 117 -17.08 -20.49 -1.68
C GLU A 117 -15.59 -20.53 -2.02
N TYR A 118 -15.18 -21.44 -2.92
CA TYR A 118 -13.81 -21.55 -3.39
C TYR A 118 -13.33 -20.23 -4.00
N TYR A 119 -14.12 -19.66 -4.91
CA TYR A 119 -13.81 -18.40 -5.58
C TYR A 119 -13.63 -17.26 -4.58
N GLN A 120 -14.56 -17.09 -3.63
CA GLN A 120 -14.48 -16.03 -2.61
C GLN A 120 -13.25 -16.21 -1.72
N LYS A 121 -12.95 -17.45 -1.31
CA LYS A 121 -11.81 -17.74 -0.44
C LYS A 121 -10.47 -17.53 -1.17
N ALA A 122 -10.33 -18.06 -2.38
CA ALA A 122 -9.13 -17.91 -3.20
C ALA A 122 -8.83 -16.44 -3.49
N THR A 123 -9.81 -15.67 -3.99
CA THR A 123 -9.63 -14.25 -4.31
C THR A 123 -9.29 -13.42 -3.07
N THR A 124 -9.95 -13.67 -1.94
CA THR A 124 -9.68 -12.97 -0.66
C THR A 124 -8.26 -13.25 -0.17
N LEU A 125 -7.83 -14.51 -0.19
CA LEU A 125 -6.48 -14.91 0.26
C LEU A 125 -5.39 -14.38 -0.67
N ALA A 126 -5.59 -14.45 -1.99
CA ALA A 126 -4.65 -13.92 -2.97
C ALA A 126 -4.46 -12.41 -2.77
N ILE A 127 -5.53 -11.62 -2.68
CA ILE A 127 -5.45 -10.18 -2.41
C ILE A 127 -4.73 -9.91 -1.09
N LYS A 128 -5.06 -10.65 -0.02
CA LYS A 128 -4.41 -10.50 1.28
C LYS A 128 -2.90 -10.76 1.19
N LYS A 129 -2.49 -11.89 0.59
CA LYS A 129 -1.07 -12.23 0.41
C LYS A 129 -0.34 -11.21 -0.46
N ILE A 130 -0.94 -10.80 -1.59
CA ILE A 130 -0.37 -9.78 -2.47
C ILE A 130 -0.20 -8.46 -1.72
N ASN A 131 -1.21 -8.01 -0.98
CA ASN A 131 -1.14 -6.77 -0.21
C ASN A 131 -0.03 -6.77 0.85
N ASN A 132 0.28 -7.92 1.46
CA ASN A 132 1.43 -8.03 2.38
C ASN A 132 2.77 -7.70 1.67
N PHE A 133 2.87 -7.87 0.36
CA PHE A 133 4.05 -7.47 -0.44
C PHE A 133 4.00 -6.00 -0.91
N ILE A 134 2.82 -5.34 -0.84
CA ILE A 134 2.59 -3.95 -1.26
C ILE A 134 2.69 -2.96 -0.08
N ASP A 135 2.39 -3.41 1.14
CA ASP A 135 2.14 -2.65 2.40
C ASP A 135 3.07 -1.43 2.65
N TYR A 136 4.26 -1.39 2.05
CA TYR A 136 5.22 -0.31 2.15
C TYR A 136 4.82 1.00 1.43
N THR A 137 3.87 0.98 0.50
CA THR A 137 3.50 2.18 -0.29
C THR A 137 2.21 2.87 0.19
N GLY A 138 1.43 2.23 1.06
CA GLY A 138 0.06 2.66 1.37
C GLY A 138 -0.95 2.34 0.25
N ASP A 139 -0.50 1.65 -0.80
CA ASP A 139 -1.38 1.14 -1.83
C ASP A 139 -1.87 -0.27 -1.47
N LYS A 140 -3.12 -0.57 -1.79
CA LYS A 140 -3.74 -1.89 -1.56
C LYS A 140 -4.56 -2.27 -2.77
N LEU A 141 -4.40 -3.50 -3.23
CA LEU A 141 -5.38 -4.10 -4.11
C LEU A 141 -6.69 -4.31 -3.36
N ILE A 142 -7.79 -3.90 -3.95
CA ILE A 142 -9.14 -4.15 -3.46
C ILE A 142 -9.98 -4.76 -4.58
N ILE A 143 -10.99 -5.53 -4.20
CA ILE A 143 -12.03 -6.02 -5.11
C ILE A 143 -13.27 -5.15 -4.90
N LYS A 144 -13.80 -4.55 -5.98
CA LYS A 144 -15.06 -3.81 -5.97
C LYS A 144 -15.82 -4.13 -7.25
N ASN A 145 -17.11 -4.50 -7.14
CA ASN A 145 -17.94 -4.85 -8.29
C ASN A 145 -17.24 -5.85 -9.25
N ASN A 146 -16.64 -6.91 -8.71
CA ASN A 146 -15.86 -7.93 -9.43
C ASN A 146 -14.64 -7.42 -10.24
N ASN A 147 -14.20 -6.18 -10.00
CA ASN A 147 -12.99 -5.65 -10.59
C ASN A 147 -11.92 -5.44 -9.52
N VAL A 148 -10.66 -5.63 -9.90
CA VAL A 148 -9.51 -5.43 -9.03
C VAL A 148 -8.92 -4.07 -9.31
N PHE A 149 -8.81 -3.26 -8.26
CA PHE A 149 -8.23 -1.93 -8.33
C PHE A 149 -7.06 -1.83 -7.39
N LEU A 150 -6.02 -1.13 -7.82
CA LEU A 150 -5.08 -0.55 -6.86
C LEU A 150 -5.78 0.63 -6.19
N LYS A 151 -6.37 0.39 -5.02
CA LYS A 151 -6.69 1.46 -4.10
C LYS A 151 -5.39 1.90 -3.48
N SER A 152 -4.75 2.86 -4.13
CA SER A 152 -3.87 3.71 -3.37
C SER A 152 -4.68 4.34 -2.24
N ASP A 153 -4.17 4.36 -1.02
CA ASP A 153 -4.67 5.34 -0.06
C ASP A 153 -4.60 6.75 -0.67
N LEU A 154 -3.78 7.00 -1.71
CA LEU A 154 -3.84 8.22 -2.53
C LEU A 154 -5.21 8.51 -3.18
N PHE A 155 -5.97 7.50 -3.60
CA PHE A 155 -7.16 7.69 -4.46
C PHE A 155 -8.45 7.95 -3.69
N GLU A 156 -8.57 7.45 -2.46
CA GLU A 156 -9.60 7.93 -1.53
C GLU A 156 -9.25 9.32 -0.98
N ILE A 157 -7.99 9.78 -1.16
CA ILE A 157 -7.57 11.11 -0.73
C ILE A 157 -7.61 12.18 -1.80
N LYS A 158 -7.62 11.86 -3.11
CA LYS A 158 -8.10 12.85 -4.11
C LYS A 158 -9.52 13.38 -3.80
N SER A 159 -10.35 12.60 -3.10
CA SER A 159 -11.61 13.09 -2.52
C SER A 159 -11.52 13.48 -1.03
N LYS A 160 -10.60 12.91 -0.23
CA LYS A 160 -10.45 13.26 1.20
C LYS A 160 -9.61 14.51 1.48
N TYR A 161 -8.78 15.05 0.59
CA TYR A 161 -8.07 16.29 0.94
C TYR A 161 -9.00 17.53 0.95
N ILE A 162 -10.22 17.39 0.39
CA ILE A 162 -11.35 18.32 0.61
C ILE A 162 -11.94 18.16 2.02
N GLN A 163 -11.63 17.07 2.73
CA GLN A 163 -12.06 16.84 4.10
C GLN A 163 -11.20 17.70 5.02
N LYS A 164 -11.83 18.71 5.63
CA LYS A 164 -11.22 19.63 6.59
C LYS A 164 -10.47 18.85 7.67
N ILE A 165 -9.15 18.94 7.68
CA ILE A 165 -8.33 18.46 8.80
C ILE A 165 -8.31 19.54 9.89
N ASP A 166 -8.91 19.21 11.03
CA ASP A 166 -8.93 20.07 12.21
C ASP A 166 -8.50 19.31 13.47
N ARG A 167 -8.58 19.98 14.62
CA ARG A 167 -8.20 19.38 15.91
C ARG A 167 -9.03 18.15 16.29
N THR A 168 -10.24 18.00 15.74
CA THR A 168 -11.07 16.81 15.95
C THR A 168 -10.45 15.61 15.27
N TYR A 169 -9.99 15.78 14.02
CA TYR A 169 -9.26 14.74 13.29
C TYR A 169 -8.02 14.25 14.05
N ILE A 170 -7.21 15.19 14.56
CA ILE A 170 -6.02 14.87 15.37
C ILE A 170 -6.40 14.02 16.59
N LYS A 171 -7.50 14.34 17.28
CA LYS A 171 -8.00 13.57 18.43
C LYS A 171 -8.45 12.16 18.05
N GLU A 172 -9.08 11.99 16.89
CA GLU A 172 -9.48 10.67 16.40
C GLU A 172 -8.27 9.78 16.09
N VAL A 173 -7.27 10.33 15.40
CA VAL A 173 -6.01 9.62 15.14
C VAL A 173 -5.31 9.28 16.45
N GLN A 174 -5.24 10.21 17.40
CA GLN A 174 -4.69 9.97 18.73
C GLN A 174 -5.42 8.84 19.47
N SER A 175 -6.76 8.82 19.44
CA SER A 175 -7.55 7.77 20.10
C SER A 175 -7.25 6.39 19.53
N LYS A 176 -7.24 6.26 18.20
CA LYS A 176 -6.90 5.01 17.51
C LYS A 176 -5.46 4.56 17.77
N ALA A 177 -4.52 5.49 17.79
CA ALA A 177 -3.12 5.18 18.07
C ALA A 177 -2.88 4.77 19.53
N ASN A 178 -3.61 5.37 20.48
CA ASN A 178 -3.57 4.95 21.87
C ASN A 178 -4.15 3.55 22.09
N GLU A 179 -5.15 3.15 21.30
CA GLU A 179 -5.63 1.76 21.31
C GLU A 179 -4.55 0.78 20.82
N ASN A 180 -3.87 1.11 19.72
CA ASN A 180 -2.74 0.32 19.24
C ASN A 180 -1.58 0.26 20.25
N LEU A 181 -1.31 1.33 20.99
CA LEU A 181 -0.35 1.32 22.10
C LEU A 181 -0.74 0.32 23.18
N ARG A 182 -2.02 0.31 23.61
CA ARG A 182 -2.52 -0.65 24.61
C ARG A 182 -2.43 -2.10 24.15
N GLN A 183 -2.62 -2.34 22.86
CA GLN A 183 -2.56 -3.67 22.26
C GLN A 183 -1.13 -4.14 21.93
N GLY A 184 -0.10 -3.32 22.17
CA GLY A 184 1.29 -3.66 21.83
C GLY A 184 1.62 -3.53 20.33
N ASN A 185 0.73 -2.93 19.54
CA ASN A 185 0.86 -2.78 18.08
C ASN A 185 1.74 -1.57 17.72
N PHE A 186 3.00 -1.54 18.19
CA PHE A 186 3.88 -0.38 18.09
C PHE A 186 4.23 0.04 16.65
N ASP A 187 4.38 -0.92 15.74
CA ASP A 187 4.64 -0.65 14.31
C ASP A 187 3.43 0.08 13.66
N SER A 188 2.21 -0.26 14.08
CA SER A 188 0.99 0.43 13.66
C SER A 188 0.94 1.87 14.18
N VAL A 189 1.40 2.10 15.42
CA VAL A 189 1.49 3.44 16.01
C VAL A 189 2.46 4.33 15.23
N LEU A 190 3.64 3.80 14.86
CA LEU A 190 4.61 4.52 14.04
C LEU A 190 4.05 4.85 12.66
N THR A 191 3.31 3.91 12.06
CA THR A 191 2.62 4.13 10.79
C THR A 191 1.59 5.26 10.92
N GLN A 192 0.78 5.25 11.97
CA GLN A 192 -0.22 6.31 12.22
C GLN A 192 0.43 7.68 12.46
N ALA A 193 1.54 7.74 13.21
CA ALA A 193 2.28 8.97 13.44
C ALA A 193 2.80 9.58 12.13
N ARG A 194 3.38 8.75 11.25
CA ARG A 194 3.85 9.18 9.93
C ARG A 194 2.69 9.64 9.05
N THR A 195 1.63 8.84 8.95
CA THR A 195 0.46 9.14 8.12
C THR A 195 -0.18 10.46 8.51
N LEU A 196 -0.32 10.72 9.82
CA LEU A 196 -0.84 11.99 10.33
C LEU A 196 -0.05 13.19 9.80
N LEU A 197 1.28 13.13 9.85
CA LEU A 197 2.13 14.22 9.35
C LEU A 197 1.99 14.41 7.84
N GLU A 198 2.00 13.31 7.08
CA GLU A 198 1.82 13.38 5.63
C GLU A 198 0.46 14.01 5.27
N GLU A 199 -0.62 13.58 5.91
CA GLU A 199 -1.97 14.10 5.68
C GLU A 199 -2.10 15.58 6.03
N VAL A 200 -1.57 15.99 7.19
CA VAL A 200 -1.58 17.40 7.59
C VAL A 200 -0.76 18.25 6.62
N PHE A 201 0.43 17.81 6.21
CA PHE A 201 1.27 18.54 5.25
C PHE A 201 0.59 18.70 3.90
N MET A 202 -0.03 17.63 3.38
CA MET A 202 -0.78 17.69 2.13
C MET A 202 -1.97 18.64 2.24
N TYR A 203 -2.77 18.52 3.31
CA TYR A 203 -3.93 19.38 3.54
C TYR A 203 -3.56 20.86 3.55
N VAL A 204 -2.53 21.26 4.30
CA VAL A 204 -2.15 22.67 4.38
C VAL A 204 -1.62 23.20 3.05
N LEU A 205 -0.86 22.39 2.29
CA LEU A 205 -0.41 22.78 0.94
C LEU A 205 -1.59 23.02 0.00
N GLU A 206 -2.60 22.15 0.04
CA GLU A 206 -3.80 22.30 -0.79
C GLU A 206 -4.65 23.51 -0.40
N VAL A 207 -4.79 23.78 0.91
CA VAL A 207 -5.42 25.01 1.41
C VAL A 207 -4.68 26.26 0.89
N ASP A 208 -3.37 26.15 0.66
CA ASP A 208 -2.55 27.20 0.06
C ASP A 208 -2.57 27.22 -1.48
N GLY A 209 -3.34 26.33 -2.12
CA GLY A 209 -3.40 26.19 -3.58
C GLY A 209 -2.17 25.52 -4.21
N ILE A 210 -1.29 24.92 -3.39
CA ILE A 210 -0.07 24.28 -3.83
C ILE A 210 -0.30 22.79 -4.00
N GLN A 211 0.05 22.25 -5.17
CA GLN A 211 0.01 20.81 -5.42
C GLN A 211 1.06 20.07 -4.58
N PRO A 212 0.65 19.15 -3.68
CA PRO A 212 1.60 18.39 -2.87
C PRO A 212 2.48 17.48 -3.74
N SER A 213 3.75 17.33 -3.35
CA SER A 213 4.63 16.36 -3.98
C SER A 213 4.22 14.92 -3.66
N ARG A 214 4.63 13.96 -4.52
CA ARG A 214 4.24 12.54 -4.42
C ARG A 214 4.33 12.00 -2.97
N LYS A 215 3.23 11.39 -2.50
CA LYS A 215 3.13 10.73 -1.19
C LYS A 215 4.24 9.70 -0.99
N GLY A 216 4.71 9.55 0.25
CA GLY A 216 5.82 8.68 0.62
C GLY A 216 7.16 9.39 0.78
N ASN A 217 7.33 10.61 0.25
CA ASN A 217 8.47 11.47 0.56
C ASN A 217 8.06 12.61 1.52
N ILE A 218 7.83 12.25 2.78
CA ILE A 218 7.46 13.18 3.85
C ILE A 218 8.47 14.34 4.00
N LYS A 219 9.76 14.10 3.76
CA LYS A 219 10.81 15.14 3.81
C LYS A 219 10.56 16.21 2.75
N LYS A 220 10.21 15.79 1.53
CA LYS A 220 9.87 16.71 0.43
C LYS A 220 8.57 17.46 0.68
N LEU A 221 7.55 16.79 1.22
CA LEU A 221 6.29 17.43 1.65
C LEU A 221 6.55 18.51 2.72
N TYR A 222 7.32 18.19 3.76
CA TYR A 222 7.68 19.15 4.79
C TYR A 222 8.48 20.33 4.23
N GLY A 223 9.39 20.08 3.29
CA GLY A 223 10.10 21.12 2.54
C GLY A 223 9.15 22.09 1.84
N GLN A 224 8.10 21.59 1.17
CA GLN A 224 7.08 22.44 0.55
C GLN A 224 6.31 23.25 1.60
N VAL A 225 5.91 22.65 2.72
CA VAL A 225 5.20 23.35 3.81
C VAL A 225 6.04 24.49 4.36
N LYS A 226 7.34 24.26 4.59
CA LYS A 226 8.26 25.31 5.06
C LYS A 226 8.31 26.50 4.11
N LEU A 227 8.37 26.24 2.80
CA LEU A 227 8.40 27.27 1.77
C LEU A 227 7.06 28.01 1.69
N ALA A 228 5.95 27.28 1.59
CA ALA A 228 4.59 27.82 1.48
C ALA A 228 4.25 28.80 2.61
N TYR A 229 4.60 28.42 3.84
CA TYR A 229 4.25 29.19 5.02
C TYR A 229 5.37 30.08 5.55
N SER A 230 6.44 30.27 4.77
CA SER A 230 7.61 31.07 5.16
C SER A 230 8.15 30.69 6.54
N MET A 231 8.18 29.38 6.84
CA MET A 231 8.79 28.83 8.06
C MET A 231 10.33 28.80 7.93
N SER A 232 10.89 29.78 7.23
CA SER A 232 12.30 29.80 6.85
C SER A 232 13.19 30.08 8.05
N THR A 233 14.25 29.31 8.16
CA THR A 233 15.38 29.49 9.08
C THR A 233 16.34 30.60 8.65
N GLY A 234 15.79 31.72 8.15
CA GLY A 234 16.56 32.85 7.61
C GLY A 234 17.31 33.63 8.70
N LYS A 235 18.30 34.44 8.29
CA LYS A 235 19.10 35.29 9.19
C LYS A 235 18.26 36.33 9.97
N ASP A 236 17.08 36.64 9.46
CA ASP A 236 16.16 37.64 10.03
C ASP A 236 15.17 37.06 11.05
N VAL A 237 15.23 35.74 11.30
CA VAL A 237 14.41 35.06 12.31
C VAL A 237 15.23 34.83 13.58
N ASP A 238 14.61 35.00 14.76
CA ASP A 238 15.25 34.77 16.06
C ASP A 238 15.92 33.39 16.08
N LYS A 239 17.20 33.36 16.47
CA LYS A 239 18.02 32.15 16.51
C LYS A 239 17.34 30.99 17.26
N ARG A 240 16.63 31.28 18.35
CA ARG A 240 15.93 30.27 19.17
C ARG A 240 14.74 29.68 18.42
N ILE A 241 14.05 30.49 17.62
CA ILE A 241 12.96 30.02 16.75
C ILE A 241 13.53 29.11 15.65
N ASN A 242 14.66 29.49 15.06
CA ASN A 242 15.34 28.67 14.05
C ASN A 242 15.80 27.32 14.62
N GLU A 243 16.35 27.30 15.84
CA GLU A 243 16.73 26.08 16.54
C GLU A 243 15.51 25.18 16.81
N LEU A 244 14.39 25.77 17.26
CA LEU A 244 13.15 25.03 17.49
C LEU A 244 12.60 24.39 16.19
N LEU A 245 12.55 25.14 15.10
CA LEU A 245 12.09 24.64 13.79
C LEU A 245 13.01 23.57 13.22
N SER A 246 14.32 23.70 13.44
CA SER A 246 15.30 22.68 13.05
C SER A 246 15.13 21.40 13.88
N GLY A 247 14.79 21.52 15.17
CA GLY A 247 14.42 20.39 16.02
C GLY A 247 13.19 19.64 15.49
N LEU A 248 12.14 20.37 15.09
CA LEU A 248 10.95 19.77 14.46
C LEU A 248 11.28 19.06 13.15
N GLU A 249 12.17 19.62 12.33
CA GLU A 249 12.65 18.97 11.11
C GLU A 249 13.35 17.63 11.40
N ASN A 250 14.20 17.60 12.43
CA ASN A 250 14.85 16.36 12.87
C ASN A 250 13.85 15.32 13.36
N ILE A 251 12.78 15.74 14.05
CA ILE A 251 11.69 14.84 14.47
C ILE A 251 10.97 14.25 13.25
N VAL A 252 10.61 15.08 12.26
CA VAL A 252 9.95 14.60 11.03
C VAL A 252 10.86 13.59 10.32
N ASN A 253 12.16 13.89 10.23
CA ASN A 253 13.15 12.98 9.64
C ASN A 253 13.25 11.67 10.43
N ALA A 254 13.29 11.73 11.76
CA ALA A 254 13.32 10.54 12.60
C ALA A 254 12.07 9.67 12.38
N ILE A 255 10.87 10.25 12.45
CA ILE A 255 9.61 9.52 12.20
C ILE A 255 9.57 8.92 10.79
N ALA A 256 10.12 9.63 9.79
CA ALA A 256 10.23 9.12 8.43
C ALA A 256 11.13 7.87 8.34
N GLU A 257 12.24 7.85 9.08
CA GLU A 257 13.22 6.76 9.05
C GLU A 257 12.93 5.66 10.09
N MET A 258 12.08 5.89 11.09
CA MET A 258 11.70 4.87 12.07
C MET A 258 11.01 3.66 11.43
N ARG A 259 10.49 3.79 10.20
CA ARG A 259 9.97 2.68 9.39
C ARG A 259 11.02 2.01 8.49
N ASN A 260 12.24 2.55 8.41
CA ASN A 260 13.28 2.14 7.47
C ASN A 260 14.47 1.45 8.15
N LYS A 261 14.42 0.11 8.22
CA LYS A 261 15.56 -0.79 7.98
C LYS A 261 15.03 -2.21 7.76
N GLU A 262 15.39 -2.78 6.61
CA GLU A 262 14.95 -4.06 6.00
C GLU A 262 13.74 -4.01 5.06
N SER A 263 13.87 -3.36 3.90
CA SER A 263 13.04 -3.76 2.74
C SER A 263 13.74 -3.67 1.38
N ASP A 264 14.98 -3.22 1.29
CA ASP A 264 15.71 -3.23 0.02
C ASP A 264 17.20 -3.54 0.24
N ALA A 265 17.69 -4.50 -0.56
CA ALA A 265 19.06 -4.93 -0.78
C ALA A 265 19.67 -5.93 0.23
N HIS A 266 20.03 -7.10 -0.32
CA HIS A 266 21.08 -7.99 0.16
C HIS A 266 22.23 -7.21 0.81
N GLY A 267 22.48 -7.42 2.11
CA GLY A 267 23.71 -6.91 2.73
C GLY A 267 23.61 -6.62 4.22
N LEU A 268 24.09 -7.59 5.02
CA LEU A 268 24.81 -7.35 6.27
C LEU A 268 24.04 -6.68 7.43
N GLY A 269 23.22 -7.48 8.13
CA GLY A 269 23.32 -7.62 9.59
C GLY A 269 23.09 -6.39 10.49
N ARG A 270 22.29 -5.39 10.10
CA ARG A 270 21.89 -4.32 11.03
C ARG A 270 20.51 -4.61 11.64
N LYS A 271 20.54 -5.23 12.83
CA LYS A 271 19.41 -5.58 13.72
C LYS A 271 18.18 -4.66 13.55
N ARG A 272 17.01 -5.26 13.29
CA ARG A 272 15.69 -4.64 13.50
C ARG A 272 15.70 -3.98 14.87
N ILE A 273 15.61 -2.64 14.92
CA ILE A 273 15.49 -1.94 16.20
C ILE A 273 14.13 -2.35 16.76
N LYS A 274 14.13 -3.08 17.88
CA LYS A 274 12.90 -3.39 18.59
C LYS A 274 12.29 -2.07 19.04
N VAL A 275 11.17 -1.69 18.45
CA VAL A 275 10.39 -0.54 18.89
C VAL A 275 9.71 -0.93 20.20
N GLU A 276 10.00 -0.18 21.24
CA GLU A 276 9.34 -0.35 22.55
C GLU A 276 8.23 0.69 22.71
N GLU A 277 7.33 0.46 23.67
CA GLU A 277 6.17 1.32 23.88
C GLU A 277 6.56 2.80 24.00
N HIS A 278 7.61 3.11 24.77
CA HIS A 278 8.04 4.49 24.99
C HIS A 278 8.55 5.16 23.71
N HIS A 279 9.18 4.41 22.79
CA HIS A 279 9.60 4.92 21.48
C HIS A 279 8.39 5.22 20.59
N ALA A 280 7.42 4.30 20.53
CA ALA A 280 6.19 4.49 19.76
C ALA A 280 5.35 5.66 20.31
N ARG A 281 5.26 5.77 21.64
CA ARG A 281 4.57 6.86 22.34
C ARG A 281 5.24 8.21 22.08
N LEU A 282 6.57 8.27 22.10
CA LEU A 282 7.31 9.49 21.76
C LEU A 282 7.04 9.93 20.32
N ALA A 283 7.15 9.01 19.36
CA ALA A 283 6.89 9.31 17.95
C ALA A 283 5.46 9.81 17.72
N LEU A 284 4.46 9.16 18.33
CA LEU A 284 3.06 9.57 18.27
C LEU A 284 2.87 10.99 18.83
N ASN A 285 3.35 11.25 20.05
CA ASN A 285 3.20 12.56 20.68
C ASN A 285 3.90 13.67 19.89
N ALA A 286 5.07 13.38 19.35
CA ALA A 286 5.81 14.33 18.52
C ALA A 286 5.05 14.64 17.21
N ALA A 287 4.47 13.63 16.56
CA ALA A 287 3.64 13.81 15.38
C ALA A 287 2.38 14.64 15.68
N LEU A 288 1.71 14.38 16.80
CA LEU A 288 0.51 15.12 17.23
C LEU A 288 0.82 16.61 17.48
N THR A 289 1.90 16.90 18.19
CA THR A 289 2.35 18.28 18.45
C THR A 289 2.69 19.00 17.16
N MET A 290 3.41 18.34 16.26
CA MET A 290 3.78 18.89 14.97
C MET A 290 2.54 19.17 14.09
N ALA A 291 1.58 18.24 14.07
CA ALA A 291 0.32 18.40 13.36
C ALA A 291 -0.46 19.63 13.84
N ASP A 292 -0.67 19.79 15.15
CA ASP A 292 -1.37 20.95 15.71
C ASP A 292 -0.63 22.27 15.45
N PHE A 293 0.71 22.24 15.51
CA PHE A 293 1.54 23.40 15.17
C PHE A 293 1.36 23.83 13.71
N ILE A 294 1.44 22.90 12.75
CA ILE A 294 1.30 23.22 11.32
C ILE A 294 -0.11 23.72 10.98
N LEU A 295 -1.16 23.13 11.57
CA LEU A 295 -2.52 23.67 11.41
C LEU A 295 -2.64 25.10 11.95
N SER A 296 -1.99 25.40 13.08
CA SER A 296 -1.97 26.74 13.67
C SER A 296 -1.22 27.75 12.77
N VAL A 297 -0.11 27.34 12.17
CA VAL A 297 0.65 28.15 11.19
C VAL A 297 -0.19 28.43 9.94
N SER A 298 -0.87 27.41 9.40
CA SER A 298 -1.76 27.55 8.25
C SER A 298 -2.90 28.53 8.55
N ALA A 299 -3.58 28.37 9.70
CA ALA A 299 -4.66 29.27 10.13
C ALA A 299 -4.23 30.73 10.25
N LYS A 300 -3.04 31.01 10.80
CA LYS A 300 -2.46 32.36 10.89
C LYS A 300 -2.18 32.98 9.52
N ASN A 301 -1.74 32.18 8.55
CA ASN A 301 -1.48 32.68 7.20
C ASN A 301 -2.77 32.97 6.42
N ILE A 302 -3.80 32.15 6.61
CA ILE A 302 -5.13 32.42 6.04
C ILE A 302 -5.72 33.72 6.60
N SER A 303 -5.58 33.98 7.91
CA SER A 303 -6.11 35.22 8.51
C SER A 303 -5.38 36.49 8.09
N LYS A 304 -4.12 36.39 7.61
CA LYS A 304 -3.38 37.54 7.04
C LYS A 304 -3.77 37.89 5.61
N ARG A 305 -4.38 36.95 4.87
CA ARG A 305 -4.78 37.14 3.46
C ARG A 305 -6.22 37.64 3.31
N LYS A 306 -7.00 37.64 4.39
CA LYS A 306 -8.33 38.25 4.48
C LYS A 306 -8.22 39.67 4.99
#